data_AF-A0A8E2E986-F1
#
_entry.id   AF-A0A8E2E986-F1
#
_cell.length_a   1.000
_cell.length_b   1.000
_cell.length_c   1.000
_cell.angle_alpha   90.00
_cell.angle_beta   90.00
_cell.angle_gamma   90.00
#
_symmetry.space_group_name_H-M   'P 1'
#
loop_
_entity.id
_entity.type
_entity.pdbx_description
1 polymer ?
#
loop_
_entity_poly.entity_id
_entity_poly.type
_entity_poly.pdbx_seq_one_letter_code
_entity_poly.pdbx_strand_id
1 'polypeptide(L)'
;MGGPNLEVFKFGMYILFPIGIMYYFGTNLDNRFSVPDFWPKEEQTHKIPYERDEIEAELARLKARRLALRAKRLEEEARAHAKSQESGQ
;
A
#
# COMPACT_ATOMS: atom_id res chain seq x y z
N MET A 1 -55.95 -10.25 16.41
CA MET A 1 -55.07 -11.03 15.51
C MET A 1 -55.60 -10.84 14.10
N GLY A 2 -54.86 -10.14 13.24
CA GLY A 2 -55.29 -9.90 11.86
C GLY A 2 -55.40 -11.23 11.12
N GLY A 3 -56.57 -11.49 10.51
CA GLY A 3 -56.91 -12.77 9.90
C GLY A 3 -56.01 -13.18 8.72
N PRO A 4 -56.35 -14.27 8.02
CA PRO A 4 -55.50 -14.93 7.01
C PRO A 4 -54.89 -14.01 5.93
N ASN A 5 -55.55 -12.88 5.61
CA ASN A 5 -55.03 -11.87 4.69
C ASN A 5 -53.70 -11.23 5.15
N LEU A 6 -53.50 -11.11 6.47
CA LEU A 6 -52.28 -10.55 7.04
C LEU A 6 -51.09 -11.52 6.91
N GLU A 7 -51.36 -12.82 6.97
CA GLU A 7 -50.36 -13.87 6.79
C GLU A 7 -49.91 -13.96 5.34
N VAL A 8 -50.84 -13.84 4.39
CA VAL A 8 -50.54 -13.79 2.95
C VAL A 8 -49.68 -12.56 2.60
N PHE A 9 -49.98 -11.40 3.18
CA PHE A 9 -49.16 -10.20 3.00
C PHE A 9 -47.74 -10.37 3.55
N LYS A 10 -47.60 -10.91 4.76
CA LYS A 10 -46.28 -11.19 5.36
C LYS A 10 -45.48 -12.18 4.51
N PHE A 11 -46.11 -13.26 4.06
CA PHE A 11 -45.49 -14.26 3.21
C PHE A 11 -45.05 -13.67 1.87
N GLY A 12 -45.91 -12.87 1.23
CA GLY A 12 -45.58 -12.13 0.02
C GLY A 12 -44.39 -11.19 0.22
N MET A 13 -44.37 -10.43 1.31
CA MET A 13 -43.24 -9.55 1.65
C MET A 13 -41.94 -10.35 1.84
N TYR A 14 -41.98 -11.47 2.56
CA TYR A 14 -40.79 -12.29 2.79
C TYR A 14 -40.24 -12.97 1.54
N ILE A 15 -41.05 -13.15 0.49
CA ILE A 15 -40.59 -13.67 -0.80
C ILE A 15 -40.12 -12.52 -1.71
N LEU A 16 -40.92 -11.46 -1.85
CA LEU A 16 -40.60 -10.34 -2.73
C LEU A 16 -39.39 -9.52 -2.25
N PHE A 17 -39.21 -9.36 -0.95
CA PHE A 17 -38.12 -8.59 -0.39
C PHE A 17 -36.73 -9.15 -0.76
N PRO A 18 -36.39 -10.43 -0.48
CA PRO A 18 -35.09 -10.98 -0.86
C PRO A 18 -34.93 -11.08 -2.38
N ILE A 19 -35.98 -11.43 -3.14
CA ILE A 19 -35.91 -11.50 -4.61
C ILE A 19 -35.65 -10.12 -5.20
N GLY A 20 -36.33 -9.08 -4.71
CA GLY A 20 -36.15 -7.70 -5.17
C GLY A 20 -34.76 -7.15 -4.85
N ILE A 21 -34.26 -7.40 -3.63
CA ILE A 21 -32.89 -7.03 -3.24
C ILE A 21 -31.87 -7.76 -4.11
N MET A 22 -32.07 -9.05 -4.37
CA MET A 22 -31.20 -9.82 -5.25
C MET A 22 -31.28 -9.35 -6.71
N TYR A 23 -32.44 -8.96 -7.21
CA TYR A 23 -32.54 -8.42 -8.57
C TYR A 23 -31.80 -7.07 -8.72
N TYR A 24 -31.97 -6.19 -7.73
CA TYR A 24 -31.38 -4.85 -7.73
C TYR A 24 -29.87 -4.86 -7.50
N PHE A 25 -29.38 -5.64 -6.53
CA PHE A 25 -27.95 -5.70 -6.20
C PHE A 25 -27.22 -6.86 -6.88
N GLY A 26 -27.88 -8.00 -7.09
CA GLY A 26 -27.30 -9.27 -7.59
C GLY A 26 -26.77 -9.23 -9.01
N THR A 27 -27.35 -8.39 -9.87
CA THR A 27 -26.98 -8.35 -11.30
C THR A 27 -25.77 -7.48 -11.61
N ASN A 28 -25.30 -6.66 -10.65
CA ASN A 28 -24.25 -5.66 -10.86
C ASN A 28 -23.28 -5.54 -9.68
N LEU A 29 -23.06 -6.60 -8.90
CA LEU A 29 -22.09 -6.55 -7.79
C LEU A 29 -20.69 -6.24 -8.27
N ASP A 30 -20.25 -6.87 -9.37
CA ASP A 30 -18.88 -6.77 -9.85
C ASP A 30 -18.52 -5.31 -10.18
N ASN A 31 -19.35 -4.62 -10.96
CA ASN A 31 -19.13 -3.21 -11.31
C ASN A 31 -19.31 -2.24 -10.11
N ARG A 32 -20.15 -2.60 -9.12
CA ARG A 32 -20.43 -1.73 -7.96
C ARG A 32 -19.40 -1.88 -6.83
N PHE A 33 -18.74 -3.03 -6.72
CA PHE A 33 -17.82 -3.35 -5.64
C PHE A 33 -16.39 -3.66 -6.12
N SER A 34 -16.12 -3.69 -7.43
CA SER A 34 -14.75 -3.74 -7.93
C SER A 34 -14.02 -2.45 -7.57
N VAL A 35 -12.85 -2.58 -6.96
CA VAL A 35 -11.94 -1.46 -6.79
C VAL A 35 -11.11 -1.35 -8.07
N PRO A 36 -11.32 -0.32 -8.92
CA PRO A 36 -10.44 -0.11 -10.06
C PRO A 36 -9.02 0.17 -9.55
N ASP A 37 -8.02 -0.39 -10.22
CA ASP A 37 -6.60 -0.25 -9.87
C ASP A 37 -6.23 -0.78 -8.46
N PHE A 38 -6.89 -1.86 -7.99
CA PHE A 38 -6.54 -2.50 -6.71
C PHE A 38 -5.06 -2.90 -6.61
N TRP A 39 -4.46 -3.35 -7.71
CA TRP A 39 -3.04 -3.67 -7.78
C TRP A 39 -2.23 -2.46 -8.28
N PRO A 40 -1.06 -2.17 -7.67
CA PRO A 40 -0.16 -1.14 -8.18
C PRO A 40 0.20 -1.45 -9.63
N LYS A 41 0.07 -0.44 -10.51
CA LYS A 41 0.43 -0.58 -11.92
C LYS A 41 1.91 -0.94 -12.01
N GLU A 42 2.30 -1.75 -13.00
CA GLU A 42 3.70 -2.18 -13.18
C GLU A 42 4.67 -0.98 -13.27
N GLU A 43 4.20 0.17 -13.74
CA GLU A 43 4.93 1.45 -13.79
C GLU A 43 5.32 1.99 -12.41
N GLN A 44 4.56 1.66 -11.35
CA GLN A 44 4.84 2.04 -9.97
C GLN A 44 5.75 1.04 -9.26
N THR A 45 6.01 -0.10 -9.88
CA THR A 45 6.94 -1.09 -9.35
C THR A 45 8.36 -0.69 -9.76
N HIS A 46 9.29 -0.77 -8.82
CA HIS A 46 10.69 -0.41 -9.05
C HIS A 46 11.28 -1.30 -10.16
N LYS A 47 11.44 -0.74 -11.37
CA LYS A 47 12.10 -1.44 -12.47
C LYS A 47 13.55 -1.69 -12.09
N ILE A 48 13.91 -2.96 -11.93
CA ILE A 48 15.30 -3.35 -11.72
C ILE A 48 16.04 -3.03 -13.02
N PRO A 49 17.19 -2.34 -12.99
CA PRO A 49 17.95 -2.06 -14.20
C PRO A 49 18.37 -3.38 -14.84
N TYR A 50 17.99 -3.62 -16.10
CA TYR A 50 18.34 -4.84 -16.84
C TYR A 50 19.61 -4.67 -17.68
N GLU A 51 19.96 -3.43 -18.02
CA GLU A 51 21.12 -3.10 -18.86
C GLU A 51 22.39 -2.90 -18.04
N ARG A 52 23.52 -3.43 -18.53
CA ARG A 52 24.81 -3.40 -17.81
C ARG A 52 25.28 -1.99 -17.46
N ASP A 53 25.13 -1.04 -18.39
CA ASP A 53 25.60 0.33 -18.21
C ASP A 53 24.80 1.06 -17.11
N GLU A 54 23.49 0.81 -17.02
CA GLU A 54 22.62 1.35 -15.96
C GLU A 54 22.97 0.76 -14.59
N ILE A 55 23.27 -0.54 -14.53
CA ILE A 55 23.72 -1.21 -13.32
C ILE A 55 25.04 -0.62 -12.83
N GLU A 56 26.00 -0.40 -13.73
CA GLU A 56 27.30 0.18 -13.39
C GLU A 56 27.17 1.62 -12.88
N ALA A 57 26.31 2.44 -13.49
CA ALA A 57 26.02 3.80 -13.05
C ALA A 57 25.37 3.85 -11.66
N GLU A 58 24.34 3.03 -11.40
CA GLU A 58 23.67 3.00 -10.11
C GLU A 58 24.59 2.41 -9.02
N LEU A 59 25.44 1.42 -9.37
CA LEU A 59 26.47 0.89 -8.47
C LEU A 59 27.52 1.96 -8.10
N ALA A 60 27.95 2.78 -9.06
CA ALA A 60 28.87 3.88 -8.80
C ALA A 60 28.25 4.92 -7.86
N ARG A 61 26.98 5.28 -8.08
CA ARG A 61 26.21 6.16 -7.19
C ARG A 61 26.10 5.61 -5.77
N LEU A 62 25.78 4.31 -5.62
CA LEU A 62 25.68 3.66 -4.31
C LEU A 62 27.04 3.61 -3.59
N LYS A 63 28.14 3.34 -4.31
CA LYS A 63 29.50 3.36 -3.75
C LYS A 63 29.88 4.77 -3.27
N ALA A 64 29.59 5.81 -4.05
CA ALA A 64 29.87 7.20 -3.67
C ALA A 64 29.08 7.60 -2.41
N ARG A 65 27.78 7.25 -2.34
CA ARG A 65 26.94 7.49 -1.16
C ARG A 65 27.49 6.79 0.08
N ARG A 66 27.92 5.53 -0.06
CA ARG A 66 28.53 4.76 1.05
C ARG A 66 29.82 5.42 1.55
N LEU A 67 30.69 5.88 0.65
CA LEU A 67 31.96 6.51 1.01
C LEU A 67 31.73 7.83 1.74
N ALA A 68 30.82 8.67 1.24
CA ALA A 68 30.44 9.94 1.86
C ALA A 68 29.88 9.75 3.29
N LEU A 69 28.98 8.78 3.48
CA LEU A 69 28.44 8.45 4.81
C LEU A 69 29.51 7.91 5.76
N ARG A 70 30.51 7.17 5.24
CA ARG A 70 31.63 6.70 6.04
C ARG A 70 32.55 7.85 6.47
N ALA A 71 32.88 8.76 5.55
CA ALA A 71 33.68 9.94 5.86
C ALA A 71 33.01 10.81 6.93
N LYS A 72 31.70 11.06 6.78
CA LYS A 72 30.93 11.83 7.77
C LYS A 72 30.98 11.21 9.18
N ARG A 73 30.83 9.88 9.28
CA ARG A 73 30.92 9.18 10.57
C ARG A 73 32.31 9.31 11.21
N LEU A 74 33.37 9.14 10.43
CA LEU A 74 34.75 9.30 10.91
C LEU A 74 35.02 10.73 11.40
N GLU A 75 34.51 11.75 10.70
CA GLU A 75 34.64 13.14 11.14
C GLU A 75 33.84 13.45 12.41
N GLU A 76 32.66 12.85 12.57
CA GLU A 76 31.84 12.98 13.78
C GLU A 76 32.52 12.29 14.98
N GLU A 77 33.07 11.08 14.78
CA GLU A 77 33.86 10.37 15.79
C GLU A 77 35.12 11.15 16.19
N ALA A 78 35.88 11.67 15.22
CA ALA A 78 37.07 12.48 15.50
C ALA A 78 36.72 13.77 16.27
N ARG A 79 35.62 14.45 15.91
CA ARG A 79 35.14 15.62 16.65
C ARG A 79 34.66 15.29 18.06
N ALA A 80 34.00 14.14 18.24
CA ALA A 80 33.57 13.68 19.56
C ALA A 80 34.78 13.34 20.45
N HIS A 81 35.79 12.66 19.90
CA HIS A 81 37.04 12.35 20.61
C HIS A 81 37.79 13.62 21.00
N ALA A 82 37.94 14.60 20.10
CA ALA A 82 38.58 15.88 20.42
C ALA A 82 37.87 16.64 21.56
N LYS A 83 36.53 16.72 21.50
CA LYS A 83 35.73 17.36 22.56
C LYS A 83 35.84 16.65 23.92
N SER A 84 35.92 15.32 23.92
CA SER A 84 36.08 14.56 25.17
C SER A 84 37.46 14.74 25.83
N GLN A 85 38.49 15.08 25.05
CA GLN A 85 39.82 15.37 25.57
C GLN A 85 39.92 16.79 26.14
N GLU A 86 39.22 17.77 25.56
CA GLU A 86 39.17 19.15 26.07
C GLU A 86 38.34 19.29 27.36
N SER A 87 37.29 18.48 27.57
CA SER A 87 36.47 18.54 28.79
C SER A 87 37.06 17.80 29.99
N GLY A 88 38.20 17.13 29.82
CA GLY A 88 38.89 16.35 30.85
C GLY A 88 40.15 17.01 31.42
N GLN A 89 40.44 18.26 31.02
CA GLN A 89 41.49 19.10 31.60
C GLN A 89 40.91 20.20 32.49
#